data_AF-A0A5F2HUV6-F1
#
_entry.id   AF-A0A5F2HUV6-F1
#
_cell.length_a   1.000
_cell.length_b   1.000
_cell.length_c   1.000
_cell.angle_alpha   90.00
_cell.angle_beta   90.00
_cell.angle_gamma   90.00
#
_symmetry.space_group_name_H-M   'P 1'
#
loop_
_entity.id
_entity.type
_entity.pdbx_description
1 polymer ?
#
loop_
_entity_poly.entity_id
_entity_poly.type
_entity_poly.pdbx_seq_one_letter_code
_entity_poly.pdbx_strand_id
1 'polypeptide(L)'
;GCFGAIMPTEENLGQLVAHAYKTERLCGKSLDWISGGASSSLPLLLDGRLPAGINNLRVGEAILQGGLETFRDPPWDALELDACRLTGDIIEVK
;
A
#
# COMPACT_ATOMS: atom_id res chain seq x y z
N GLY A 1 -3.95 1.43 -6.98
CA GLY A 1 -4.90 0.35 -6.62
C GLY A 1 -5.75 0.71 -5.42
N CYS A 2 -6.91 1.33 -5.66
CA CYS A 2 -7.93 1.58 -4.64
C CYS A 2 -9.32 1.58 -5.34
N PHE A 3 -9.86 0.40 -5.63
CA PHE A 3 -11.16 0.26 -6.34
C PHE A 3 -12.36 0.73 -5.47
N GLY A 4 -12.13 1.16 -4.22
CA GLY A 4 -13.16 1.58 -3.28
C GLY A 4 -13.06 3.03 -2.75
N ALA A 5 -12.10 3.83 -3.22
CA ALA A 5 -11.91 5.26 -2.84
C ALA A 5 -11.81 5.59 -1.33
N ILE A 6 -11.70 4.60 -0.43
CA ILE A 6 -11.47 4.86 1.00
C ILE A 6 -9.98 5.06 1.20
N MET A 7 -9.59 6.27 1.59
CA MET A 7 -8.22 6.56 1.96
C MET A 7 -7.85 5.80 3.24
N PRO A 8 -6.65 5.21 3.32
CA PRO A 8 -6.18 4.60 4.55
C PRO A 8 -6.04 5.69 5.63
N THR A 9 -6.47 5.37 6.84
CA THR A 9 -6.34 6.22 8.02
C THR A 9 -5.87 5.36 9.18
N GLU A 10 -5.35 6.00 10.23
CA GLU A 10 -5.00 5.30 11.47
C GLU A 10 -6.22 4.59 12.06
N GLU A 11 -7.39 5.22 11.95
CA GLU A 11 -8.65 4.68 12.47
C GLU A 11 -9.07 3.42 11.73
N ASN A 12 -9.13 3.45 10.39
CA ASN A 12 -9.64 2.30 9.63
C ASN A 12 -8.69 1.09 9.68
N LEU A 13 -7.38 1.32 9.63
CA LEU A 13 -6.39 0.27 9.82
C LEU A 13 -6.34 -0.18 11.29
N GLY A 14 -6.61 0.72 12.23
CA GLY A 14 -6.70 0.41 13.66
C GLY A 14 -7.86 -0.53 13.97
N GLN A 15 -9.00 -0.37 13.30
CA GLN A 15 -10.13 -1.31 13.42
C GLN A 15 -9.74 -2.73 12.95
N LEU A 16 -9.01 -2.84 11.84
CA LEU A 16 -8.48 -4.13 11.37
C LEU A 16 -7.57 -4.78 12.43
N VAL A 17 -6.64 -4.02 13.02
CA VAL A 17 -5.77 -4.50 14.11
C VAL A 17 -6.59 -4.96 15.32
N ALA A 18 -7.60 -4.19 15.74
CA ALA A 18 -8.46 -4.57 16.85
C ALA A 18 -9.21 -5.89 16.60
N HIS A 19 -9.65 -6.13 15.36
CA HIS A 19 -10.28 -7.39 14.95
C HIS A 19 -9.29 -8.56 14.92
N ALA A 20 -8.06 -8.34 14.47
CA ALA A 20 -7.01 -9.35 14.50
C ALA A 20 -6.73 -9.81 15.94
N TYR A 21 -6.49 -8.87 16.86
CA TYR A 21 -6.27 -9.18 18.28
C TYR A 21 -7.48 -9.83 18.96
N LYS A 22 -8.70 -9.46 18.55
CA LYS A 22 -9.91 -10.16 19.01
C LYS A 22 -9.92 -11.61 18.53
N THR A 23 -9.54 -11.85 17.29
CA THR A 23 -9.44 -13.20 16.72
C THR A 23 -8.42 -14.04 17.47
N GLU A 24 -7.21 -13.52 17.71
CA GLU A 24 -6.17 -14.20 18.48
C GLU A 24 -6.65 -14.62 19.87
N ARG A 25 -7.33 -13.71 20.58
CA ARG A 25 -7.90 -14.00 21.91
C ARG A 25 -8.96 -15.11 21.88
N LEU A 26 -9.77 -15.17 20.83
CA LEU A 26 -10.85 -16.15 20.71
C LEU A 26 -10.32 -17.52 20.27
N CYS A 27 -9.31 -17.56 19.39
CA CYS A 27 -8.75 -18.82 18.90
C CYS A 27 -7.61 -19.37 19.76
N GLY A 28 -7.06 -18.54 20.67
CA GLY A 28 -5.91 -18.90 21.51
C GLY A 28 -4.60 -19.06 20.74
N LYS A 29 -4.50 -18.46 19.54
CA LYS A 29 -3.31 -18.52 18.67
C LYS A 29 -2.94 -17.11 18.23
N SER A 30 -1.65 -16.82 18.18
CA SER A 30 -1.15 -15.60 17.55
C SER A 30 -1.24 -15.68 16.04
N LEU A 31 -1.46 -14.54 15.40
CA LEU A 31 -1.37 -14.36 13.96
C LEU A 31 0.05 -13.88 13.65
N ASP A 32 0.76 -14.63 12.80
CA ASP A 32 2.09 -14.21 12.34
C ASP A 32 2.01 -12.92 11.52
N TRP A 33 0.89 -12.72 10.81
CA TRP A 33 0.68 -11.61 9.90
C TRP A 33 -0.68 -10.94 10.09
N ILE A 34 -0.65 -9.63 10.29
CA ILE A 34 -1.81 -8.76 10.18
C ILE A 34 -1.55 -7.88 8.95
N SER A 35 -2.04 -8.34 7.80
CA SER A 35 -1.86 -7.64 6.54
C SER A 35 -2.95 -6.60 6.30
N GLY A 36 -2.54 -5.34 6.21
CA GLY A 36 -3.44 -4.21 6.02
C GLY A 36 -2.74 -3.07 5.30
N GLY A 37 -3.52 -2.26 4.59
CA GLY A 37 -2.98 -1.19 3.74
C GLY A 37 -2.43 -1.67 2.39
N ALA A 38 -2.05 -0.71 1.57
CA ALA A 38 -1.46 -0.89 0.23
C ALA A 38 -0.40 0.21 -0.01
N SER A 39 0.04 0.41 -1.26
CA SER A 39 0.90 1.54 -1.65
C SER A 39 0.39 2.89 -1.11
N SER A 40 -0.94 3.09 -1.07
CA SER A 40 -1.59 4.29 -0.54
C SER A 40 -1.39 4.53 0.96
N SER A 41 -0.97 3.52 1.71
CA SER A 41 -0.72 3.61 3.16
C SER A 41 0.73 3.93 3.48
N LEU A 42 1.61 4.02 2.47
CA LEU A 42 3.01 4.36 2.63
C LEU A 42 3.24 5.71 3.33
N PRO A 43 2.47 6.79 3.07
CA PRO A 43 2.61 8.04 3.82
C PRO A 43 2.37 7.86 5.33
N LEU A 44 1.35 7.08 5.72
CA LEU A 44 1.11 6.78 7.14
C LEU A 44 2.28 6.01 7.77
N LEU A 45 2.90 5.09 7.02
CA LEU A 45 4.10 4.40 7.49
C LEU A 45 5.27 5.37 7.70
N LEU A 46 5.54 6.22 6.72
CA LEU A 46 6.66 7.18 6.77
C LEU A 46 6.46 8.24 7.87
N ASP A 47 5.22 8.66 8.10
CA ASP A 47 4.86 9.60 9.16
C ASP A 47 4.83 8.94 10.57
N GLY A 48 5.05 7.63 10.67
CA GLY A 48 4.99 6.89 11.95
C GLY A 48 3.57 6.72 12.50
N ARG A 49 2.56 6.86 11.63
CA ARG A 49 1.12 6.85 11.95
C ARG A 49 0.45 5.51 11.62
N LEU A 50 1.13 4.62 10.91
CA LEU A 50 0.61 3.28 10.63
C LEU A 50 0.37 2.52 11.96
N PRO A 51 -0.81 1.94 12.19
CA PRO A 51 -1.08 1.20 13.41
C PRO A 51 -0.06 0.07 13.62
N ALA A 52 0.56 0.01 14.79
CA ALA A 52 1.68 -0.88 15.09
C ALA A 52 1.36 -2.39 14.91
N GLY A 53 0.08 -2.77 14.93
CA GLY A 53 -0.33 -4.14 14.65
C GLY A 53 -0.21 -4.54 13.18
N ILE A 54 -0.23 -3.59 12.23
CA ILE A 54 -0.03 -3.88 10.81
C ILE A 54 1.45 -4.18 10.56
N ASN A 55 1.77 -5.45 10.29
CA ASN A 55 3.14 -5.90 10.07
C ASN A 55 3.39 -6.41 8.63
N ASN A 56 2.39 -6.32 7.75
CA ASN A 56 2.49 -6.77 6.37
C ASN A 56 1.73 -5.84 5.41
N LEU A 57 2.43 -4.82 4.89
CA LEU A 57 1.91 -3.89 3.88
C LEU A 57 2.02 -4.47 2.47
N ARG A 58 0.97 -4.28 1.65
CA ARG A 58 0.90 -4.79 0.28
C ARG A 58 1.27 -3.70 -0.71
N VAL A 59 2.56 -3.51 -0.92
CA VAL A 59 3.08 -2.49 -1.85
C VAL A 59 3.15 -3.05 -3.26
N GLY A 60 2.62 -2.32 -4.24
CA GLY A 60 2.62 -2.72 -5.65
C GLY A 60 2.85 -1.54 -6.57
N GLU A 61 1.81 -0.72 -6.77
CA GLU A 61 1.84 0.47 -7.65
C GLU A 61 3.03 1.41 -7.38
N ALA A 62 3.36 1.69 -6.11
CA ALA A 62 4.45 2.60 -5.76
C ALA A 62 5.82 2.11 -6.24
N ILE A 63 6.02 0.79 -6.38
CA ILE A 63 7.27 0.21 -6.90
C ILE A 63 7.42 0.52 -8.39
N LEU A 64 6.31 0.61 -9.13
CA LEU A 64 6.32 0.79 -10.59
C LEU A 64 6.26 2.26 -11.01
N GLN A 65 5.73 3.15 -10.16
CA GLN A 65 5.48 4.56 -10.49
C GLN A 65 6.37 5.53 -9.69
N GLY A 66 7.43 5.03 -9.04
CA GLY A 66 8.33 5.86 -8.24
C GLY A 66 7.65 6.59 -7.08
N GLY A 67 6.70 5.92 -6.43
CA GLY A 67 5.99 6.47 -5.27
C GLY A 67 4.94 7.55 -5.61
N LEU A 68 4.68 7.83 -6.89
CA LEU A 68 3.53 8.64 -7.30
C LEU A 68 2.25 7.94 -6.87
N GLU A 69 1.62 8.47 -5.83
CA GLU A 69 0.25 8.12 -5.51
C GLU A 69 -0.68 8.94 -6.41
N THR A 70 -1.86 8.39 -6.74
CA THR A 70 -2.83 9.07 -7.61
C THR A 70 -3.27 10.45 -7.06
N PHE A 71 -3.00 10.76 -5.78
CA PHE A 71 -3.57 11.92 -5.11
C PHE A 71 -2.62 12.98 -4.53
N ARG A 72 -1.28 12.87 -4.58
CA ARG A 72 -0.33 14.01 -4.41
C ARG A 72 1.14 13.57 -4.35
N ASP A 73 1.97 14.60 -4.58
CA ASP A 73 3.42 14.72 -4.43
C ASP A 73 4.29 14.39 -5.65
N PRO A 74 5.43 15.13 -5.81
CA PRO A 74 6.47 14.71 -6.72
C PRO A 74 6.95 13.31 -6.35
N PRO A 75 7.44 12.55 -7.34
CA PRO A 75 7.98 11.22 -7.10
C PRO A 75 9.06 11.24 -6.01
N TRP A 76 9.17 10.14 -5.28
CA TRP A 76 10.17 10.05 -4.22
C TRP A 76 11.56 9.95 -4.83
N ASP A 77 12.48 10.83 -4.43
CA ASP A 77 13.85 10.90 -4.95
C ASP A 77 14.61 9.56 -4.88
N ALA A 78 14.22 8.67 -3.97
CA ALA A 78 14.82 7.36 -3.78
C ALA A 78 14.36 6.30 -4.80
N LEU A 79 13.37 6.59 -5.65
CA LEU A 79 12.75 5.61 -6.55
C LEU A 79 12.97 5.97 -8.02
N GLU A 80 13.20 4.93 -8.84
CA GLU A 80 13.30 5.04 -10.29
C GLU A 80 11.90 5.24 -10.92
N LEU A 81 11.81 6.14 -11.90
CA LEU A 81 10.55 6.47 -12.59
C LEU A 81 10.42 5.77 -13.94
N ASP A 82 11.53 5.37 -14.54
CA ASP A 82 11.56 4.58 -15.77
C ASP A 82 11.67 3.07 -15.45
N ALA A 83 10.80 2.58 -14.55
CA ALA A 83 10.78 1.17 -14.14
C ALA A 83 10.19 0.26 -15.23
N CYS A 84 9.34 0.80 -16.11
CA CYS A 84 8.59 0.06 -17.12
C CYS A 84 8.60 0.82 -18.45
N ARG A 85 9.13 0.17 -19.50
CA ARG A 85 9.09 0.69 -20.87
C ARG A 85 8.23 -0.18 -21.77
N LEU A 86 7.25 0.43 -22.43
CA LEU A 86 6.47 -0.21 -23.49
C LEU A 86 7.14 0.04 -24.84
N THR A 87 7.42 -1.03 -25.59
CA THR A 87 8.01 -0.95 -26.94
C THR A 87 7.15 -1.72 -27.93
N GLY A 88 7.09 -1.25 -29.17
CA GLY A 88 6.44 -1.95 -30.26
C GLY A 88 6.86 -1.38 -31.61
N ASP A 89 6.82 -2.23 -32.63
CA ASP A 89 7.13 -1.84 -34.00
C ASP A 89 5.87 -1.31 -34.72
N ILE A 90 6.05 -0.28 -35.54
CA ILE A 90 5.00 0.21 -36.42
C ILE A 90 4.92 -0.72 -37.63
N ILE A 91 3.84 -1.48 -37.74
CA ILE A 91 3.64 -2.46 -38.83
C ILE A 91 2.84 -1.92 -40.02
N GLU A 92 2.05 -0.86 -39.83
CA GLU A 92 1.23 -0.20 -40.86
C GLU A 92 0.96 1.26 -40.45
N VAL A 93 0.94 2.17 -41.42
CA VAL A 93 0.46 3.56 -41.25
C VAL A 93 -0.58 3.81 -42.34
N LYS A 94 -1.78 4.26 -41.96
CA LYS A 94 -2.88 4.60 -42.88
C LYS A 94 -2.80 6.04 -43.36
#